data_AF-A0A559MA74-F1
#
_entry.id   AF-A0A559MA74-F1
#
_cell.length_a   1.000
_cell.length_b   1.000
_cell.length_c   1.000
_cell.angle_alpha   90.00
_cell.angle_beta   90.00
_cell.angle_gamma   90.00
#
_symmetry.space_group_name_H-M   'P 1'
#
loop_
_entity.id
_entity.type
_entity.pdbx_description
1 polymer ?
#
loop_
_entity_poly.entity_id
_entity_poly.type
_entity_poly.pdbx_seq_one_letter_code
_entity_poly.pdbx_strand_id
1 'polypeptide(L)'
;FNGPFTGVLVAPAAFEFIYRFMANKSAEAPEGHLNGAVLASFFAMTQAADGTFTYNPGHERIPDNWYKRALGDEYSIPFLTLDTVAAALRYPKFLSVGGNTGTVNSFVGVDLEDLTGGVFNAGTLTQGDNLACFSMQFLAQAAPDLIKGSGVISDIAGAVSRLGGAVASAVAGLSCPQLTEIDESQFAQFPGYAEMKPDGTY
;
A
#
# COMPACT_ATOMS: atom_id res chain seq x y z
N PHE A 1 5.43 5.31 -10.97
CA PHE A 1 6.01 6.09 -9.86
C PHE A 1 5.74 5.33 -8.56
N ASN A 2 6.66 5.34 -7.60
CA ASN A 2 6.50 4.72 -6.29
C ASN A 2 6.21 5.81 -5.26
N GLY A 3 4.93 6.09 -5.01
CA GLY A 3 4.50 7.24 -4.22
C GLY A 3 4.43 6.98 -2.70
N PRO A 4 4.27 8.03 -1.88
CA PRO A 4 4.15 7.89 -0.42
C PRO A 4 3.02 6.98 0.07
N PHE A 5 1.86 6.96 -0.59
CA PHE A 5 0.79 6.04 -0.24
C PHE A 5 0.93 4.70 -0.98
N THR A 6 1.06 4.75 -2.30
CA THR A 6 1.04 3.53 -3.15
C THR A 6 2.29 2.67 -2.99
N GLY A 7 3.45 3.28 -2.82
CA GLY A 7 4.74 2.59 -2.72
C GLY A 7 5.14 2.20 -1.30
N VAL A 8 4.79 3.02 -0.31
CA VAL A 8 5.25 2.85 1.08
C VAL A 8 4.18 2.20 1.98
N LEU A 9 2.91 2.19 1.57
CA LEU A 9 1.85 1.50 2.32
C LEU A 9 1.20 0.37 1.50
N VAL A 10 0.72 0.67 0.28
CA VAL A 10 -0.04 -0.31 -0.53
C VAL A 10 0.86 -1.44 -1.05
N ALA A 11 2.06 -1.14 -1.55
CA ALA A 11 2.96 -2.17 -2.06
C ALA A 11 3.42 -3.15 -0.96
N PRO A 12 3.91 -2.72 0.23
CA PRO A 12 4.16 -3.62 1.35
C PRO A 12 2.92 -4.42 1.76
N ALA A 13 1.75 -3.77 1.87
CA ALA A 13 0.50 -4.44 2.20
C ALA A 13 0.19 -5.60 1.27
N ALA A 14 0.45 -5.48 -0.04
CA ALA A 14 0.24 -6.55 -1.00
C ALA A 14 1.12 -7.79 -0.72
N PHE A 15 2.34 -7.63 -0.20
CA PHE A 15 3.17 -8.75 0.24
C PHE A 15 2.68 -9.32 1.57
N GLU A 16 2.32 -8.43 2.50
CA GLU A 16 1.94 -8.80 3.86
C GLU A 16 0.60 -9.51 3.93
N PHE A 17 -0.39 -9.02 3.20
CA PHE A 17 -1.74 -9.59 3.15
C PHE A 17 -1.73 -11.04 2.69
N ILE A 18 -0.77 -11.45 1.84
CA ILE A 18 -0.66 -12.83 1.41
C ILE A 18 -0.48 -13.76 2.62
N TYR A 19 0.53 -13.54 3.46
CA TYR A 19 0.75 -14.43 4.60
C TYR A 19 -0.08 -14.07 5.83
N ARG A 20 -0.50 -12.81 5.99
CA ARG A 20 -1.35 -12.39 7.11
C ARG A 20 -2.80 -12.82 6.93
N PHE A 21 -3.34 -12.74 5.71
CA PHE A 21 -4.75 -13.00 5.41
C PHE A 21 -5.02 -14.27 4.62
N MET A 22 -4.06 -14.83 3.87
CA MET A 22 -4.31 -16.08 3.13
C MET A 22 -3.79 -17.31 3.87
N ALA A 23 -2.90 -17.17 4.86
CA ALA A 23 -2.44 -18.30 5.66
C ALA A 23 -3.59 -18.90 6.49
N ASN A 24 -3.74 -20.23 6.43
CA ASN A 24 -4.80 -20.94 7.15
C ASN A 24 -4.48 -21.01 8.65
N LYS A 25 -5.35 -20.47 9.51
CA LYS A 25 -5.14 -20.43 10.96
C LYS A 25 -5.69 -21.68 11.63
N SER A 26 -5.05 -22.11 12.71
CA SER A 26 -5.60 -23.14 13.61
C SER A 26 -5.16 -22.87 15.05
N ALA A 27 -5.62 -23.69 16.00
CA ALA A 27 -5.15 -23.60 17.39
C ALA A 27 -3.65 -23.95 17.51
N GLU A 28 -3.16 -24.85 16.65
CA GLU A 28 -1.77 -25.29 16.59
C GLU A 28 -0.87 -24.34 15.78
N ALA A 29 -1.45 -23.57 14.85
CA ALA A 29 -0.75 -22.58 14.02
C ALA A 29 -1.53 -21.24 14.01
N PRO A 30 -1.56 -20.49 15.12
CA PRO A 30 -2.32 -19.24 15.23
C PRO A 30 -1.79 -18.13 14.30
N GLU A 31 -0.50 -18.14 13.99
CA GLU A 31 0.14 -17.28 12.99
C GLU A 31 -0.19 -17.68 11.55
N GLY A 32 -0.73 -18.88 11.36
CA GLY A 32 -1.20 -19.42 10.09
C GLY A 32 -0.15 -20.19 9.29
N HIS A 33 -0.62 -21.26 8.65
CA HIS A 33 0.17 -22.04 7.71
C HIS A 33 -0.19 -21.65 6.27
N LEU A 34 0.78 -21.05 5.57
CA LEU A 34 0.67 -20.73 4.15
C LEU A 34 1.45 -21.76 3.33
N ASN A 35 0.75 -22.49 2.45
CA ASN A 35 1.36 -23.44 1.54
C ASN A 35 0.92 -23.17 0.09
N GLY A 36 1.57 -23.87 -0.85
CA GLY A 36 1.29 -23.71 -2.28
C GLY A 36 -0.17 -23.99 -2.66
N ALA A 37 -0.83 -24.96 -2.01
CA ALA A 37 -2.22 -25.30 -2.30
C ALA A 37 -3.20 -24.20 -1.85
N VAL A 38 -2.97 -23.61 -0.68
CA VAL A 38 -3.74 -22.47 -0.16
C VAL A 38 -3.59 -21.27 -1.11
N LEU A 39 -2.35 -20.93 -1.46
CA LEU A 39 -2.07 -19.85 -2.42
C LEU A 39 -2.71 -20.10 -3.78
N ALA A 40 -2.58 -21.31 -4.30
CA ALA A 40 -3.14 -21.70 -5.59
C ALA A 40 -4.67 -21.54 -5.61
N SER A 41 -5.36 -21.87 -4.51
CA SER A 41 -6.80 -21.65 -4.39
C SER A 41 -7.19 -20.18 -4.40
N PHE A 42 -6.48 -19.33 -3.63
CA PHE A 42 -6.76 -17.89 -3.58
C PHE A 42 -6.51 -17.19 -4.91
N PHE A 43 -5.49 -17.62 -5.67
CA PHE A 43 -5.10 -17.05 -6.96
C PHE A 43 -5.60 -17.84 -8.18
N ALA A 44 -6.53 -18.79 -7.99
CA ALA A 44 -7.10 -19.63 -9.05
C ALA A 44 -6.07 -20.38 -9.92
N MET A 45 -4.94 -20.76 -9.34
CA MET A 45 -3.89 -21.50 -10.03
C MET A 45 -4.08 -23.01 -9.89
N THR A 46 -3.81 -23.76 -10.94
CA THR A 46 -3.71 -25.23 -10.90
C THR A 46 -2.28 -25.63 -11.25
N GLN A 47 -1.66 -26.44 -10.40
CA GLN A 47 -0.34 -27.01 -10.69
C GLN A 47 -0.51 -28.36 -11.41
N ALA A 48 0.11 -28.51 -12.57
CA ALA A 48 0.17 -29.78 -13.28
C ALA A 48 1.27 -30.69 -12.72
N ALA A 49 1.25 -31.97 -13.10
CA ALA A 49 2.20 -32.97 -12.60
C ALA A 49 3.67 -32.67 -13.00
N ASP A 50 3.89 -31.91 -14.07
CA ASP A 50 5.21 -31.45 -14.52
C ASP A 50 5.69 -30.18 -13.78
N GLY A 51 4.90 -29.68 -12.83
CA GLY A 51 5.21 -28.49 -12.03
C GLY A 51 4.77 -27.17 -12.64
N THR A 52 4.21 -27.16 -13.87
CA THR A 52 3.68 -25.94 -14.50
C THR A 52 2.41 -25.45 -13.81
N PHE A 53 2.16 -24.13 -13.84
CA PHE A 53 0.96 -23.53 -13.27
C PHE A 53 0.09 -22.91 -14.36
N THR A 54 -1.22 -23.16 -14.28
CA THR A 54 -2.23 -22.57 -15.15
C THR A 54 -3.20 -21.72 -14.32
N TYR A 55 -3.37 -20.45 -14.71
CA TYR A 55 -4.38 -19.56 -14.13
C TYR A 55 -5.77 -19.87 -14.70
N ASN A 56 -6.78 -19.94 -13.84
CA ASN A 56 -8.16 -20.27 -14.17
C ASN A 56 -9.08 -19.09 -13.78
N PRO A 57 -9.26 -18.09 -14.66
CA PRO A 57 -9.99 -16.88 -14.32
C PRO A 57 -11.39 -17.15 -13.75
N GLY A 58 -11.72 -16.55 -12.61
CA GLY A 58 -13.03 -16.70 -11.95
C GLY A 58 -13.16 -17.92 -11.03
N HIS A 59 -12.06 -18.64 -10.78
CA HIS A 59 -12.02 -19.78 -9.86
C HIS A 59 -11.30 -19.45 -8.53
N GLU A 60 -11.05 -18.18 -8.24
CA GLU A 60 -10.52 -17.71 -6.96
C GLU A 60 -11.47 -18.10 -5.84
N ARG A 61 -10.97 -18.83 -4.85
CA ARG A 61 -11.80 -19.27 -3.72
C ARG A 61 -11.01 -19.41 -2.45
N ILE A 62 -11.67 -19.11 -1.33
CA ILE A 62 -11.21 -19.51 -0.01
C ILE A 62 -11.10 -21.06 -0.01
N PRO A 63 -9.95 -21.64 0.36
CA PRO A 63 -9.78 -23.08 0.39
C PRO A 63 -10.75 -23.78 1.34
N ASP A 64 -11.07 -25.04 1.08
CA ASP A 64 -11.81 -25.87 2.02
C ASP A 64 -11.03 -26.01 3.35
N ASN A 65 -11.75 -26.04 4.48
CA ASN A 65 -11.18 -26.09 5.83
C ASN A 65 -10.20 -24.93 6.15
N TRP A 66 -10.47 -23.74 5.61
CA TRP A 66 -9.71 -22.54 5.89
C TRP A 66 -10.35 -21.70 7.00
N TYR A 67 -9.55 -21.26 7.97
CA TYR A 67 -9.98 -20.40 9.07
C TYR A 67 -9.23 -19.07 9.05
N LYS A 68 -9.98 -17.99 9.27
CA LYS A 68 -9.47 -16.63 9.42
C LYS A 68 -8.73 -16.43 10.74
N ARG A 69 -8.12 -15.25 10.89
CA ARG A 69 -7.56 -14.77 12.17
C ARG A 69 -8.58 -14.87 13.31
N ALA A 70 -8.09 -15.21 14.49
CA ALA A 70 -8.90 -15.33 15.69
C ALA A 70 -9.49 -13.95 16.08
N LEU A 71 -10.62 -13.98 16.78
CA LEU A 71 -11.20 -12.77 17.36
C LEU A 71 -10.24 -12.22 18.43
N GLY A 72 -9.96 -10.91 18.39
CA GLY A 72 -8.97 -10.25 19.24
C GLY A 72 -7.54 -10.21 18.65
N ASP A 73 -7.31 -10.87 17.51
CA ASP A 73 -6.07 -10.75 16.72
C ASP A 73 -6.36 -10.07 15.37
N GLU A 74 -7.12 -8.98 15.39
CA GLU A 74 -7.43 -8.22 14.19
C GLU A 74 -6.16 -7.59 13.58
N TYR A 75 -6.05 -7.63 12.25
CA TYR A 75 -5.02 -6.86 11.56
C TYR A 75 -5.48 -5.42 11.37
N SER A 76 -4.69 -4.49 11.87
CA SER A 76 -4.97 -3.06 11.86
C SER A 76 -3.93 -2.30 11.03
N ILE A 77 -4.19 -1.02 10.76
CA ILE A 77 -3.21 -0.13 10.12
C ILE A 77 -1.92 -0.01 10.95
N PRO A 78 -1.95 0.13 12.29
CA PRO A 78 -0.74 0.02 13.11
C PRO A 78 0.01 -1.29 12.90
N PHE A 79 -0.70 -2.42 12.82
CA PHE A 79 -0.06 -3.72 12.57
C PHE A 79 0.62 -3.75 11.19
N LEU A 80 -0.09 -3.34 10.14
CA LEU A 80 0.48 -3.17 8.79
C LEU A 80 1.77 -2.34 8.82
N THR A 81 1.74 -1.21 9.51
CA THR A 81 2.89 -0.30 9.63
C THR A 81 4.08 -0.99 10.31
N LEU A 82 3.84 -1.77 11.37
CA LEU A 82 4.89 -2.52 12.06
C LEU A 82 5.50 -3.60 11.16
N ASP A 83 4.69 -4.32 10.39
CA ASP A 83 5.19 -5.31 9.42
C ASP A 83 6.01 -4.64 8.32
N THR A 84 5.56 -3.49 7.83
CA THR A 84 6.28 -2.70 6.83
C THR A 84 7.61 -2.21 7.39
N VAL A 85 7.67 -1.72 8.63
CA VAL A 85 8.93 -1.33 9.30
C VAL A 85 9.85 -2.55 9.45
N ALA A 86 9.32 -3.70 9.87
CA ALA A 86 10.10 -4.93 9.99
C ALA A 86 10.70 -5.37 8.64
N ALA A 87 9.91 -5.29 7.56
CA ALA A 87 10.37 -5.56 6.21
C ALA A 87 11.43 -4.53 5.75
N ALA A 88 11.22 -3.25 6.06
CA ALA A 88 12.14 -2.16 5.71
C ALA A 88 13.49 -2.25 6.44
N LEU A 89 13.52 -2.73 7.69
CA LEU A 89 14.77 -2.98 8.42
C LEU A 89 15.67 -3.98 7.70
N ARG A 90 15.08 -4.94 6.97
CA ARG A 90 15.82 -5.90 6.14
C ARG A 90 16.02 -5.41 4.71
N TYR A 91 15.04 -4.70 4.17
CA TYR A 91 15.01 -4.24 2.78
C TYR A 91 14.53 -2.77 2.74
N PRO A 92 15.43 -1.79 2.94
CA PRO A 92 15.05 -0.37 3.08
C PRO A 92 14.26 0.20 1.89
N LYS A 93 14.36 -0.44 0.72
CA LYS A 93 13.59 -0.12 -0.49
C LYS A 93 12.06 -0.15 -0.32
N PHE A 94 11.53 -0.81 0.72
CA PHE A 94 10.10 -0.74 1.05
C PHE A 94 9.65 0.67 1.45
N LEU A 95 10.58 1.54 1.86
CA LEU A 95 10.29 2.93 2.24
C LEU A 95 10.71 3.94 1.15
N SER A 96 11.16 3.48 -0.02
CA SER A 96 11.60 4.40 -1.07
C SER A 96 10.40 5.13 -1.68
N VAL A 97 10.41 6.46 -1.65
CA VAL A 97 9.52 7.29 -2.47
C VAL A 97 10.31 7.78 -3.67
N GLY A 98 9.77 7.67 -4.89
CA GLY A 98 10.45 8.14 -6.09
C GLY A 98 10.10 7.34 -7.34
N GLY A 99 10.98 7.33 -8.32
CA GLY A 99 10.70 6.68 -9.60
C GLY A 99 11.84 6.75 -10.60
N ASN A 100 11.63 6.08 -11.74
CA ASN A 100 12.51 6.18 -12.90
C ASN A 100 12.33 7.54 -13.59
N THR A 101 13.43 8.13 -14.07
CA THR A 101 13.47 9.45 -14.73
C THR A 101 13.35 9.35 -16.27
N GLY A 102 12.48 8.46 -16.77
CA GLY A 102 12.19 8.30 -18.21
C GLY A 102 12.90 7.16 -18.92
N THR A 103 13.80 6.44 -18.26
CA THR A 103 14.40 5.19 -18.79
C THR A 103 14.30 4.06 -17.76
N VAL A 104 14.37 2.81 -18.19
CA VAL A 104 14.44 1.67 -17.25
C VAL A 104 15.73 1.75 -16.42
N ASN A 105 15.70 1.25 -15.19
CA ASN A 105 16.85 1.23 -14.27
C ASN A 105 17.42 2.63 -13.93
N SER A 106 16.57 3.66 -13.84
CA SER A 106 16.96 5.04 -13.52
C SER A 106 16.30 5.56 -12.23
N PHE A 107 16.03 4.66 -11.28
CA PHE A 107 15.28 5.02 -10.08
C PHE A 107 16.06 6.03 -9.24
N VAL A 108 15.43 7.18 -8.96
CA VAL A 108 15.90 8.15 -7.98
C VAL A 108 14.84 8.37 -6.91
N GLY A 109 15.30 8.56 -5.68
CA GLY A 109 14.45 8.84 -4.54
C GLY A 109 14.08 10.31 -4.43
N VAL A 110 13.01 10.58 -3.69
CA VAL A 110 12.63 11.92 -3.22
C VAL A 110 13.09 12.08 -1.78
N ASP A 111 13.63 13.24 -1.45
CA ASP A 111 13.92 13.60 -0.07
C ASP A 111 12.61 13.91 0.68
N LEU A 112 12.37 13.21 1.78
CA LEU A 112 11.13 13.36 2.54
C LEU A 112 11.08 14.65 3.35
N GLU A 113 12.24 15.16 3.76
CA GLU A 113 12.33 16.43 4.48
C GLU A 113 11.94 17.57 3.54
N ASP A 114 12.47 17.57 2.31
CA ASP A 114 12.09 18.54 1.28
C ASP A 114 10.61 18.38 0.87
N LEU A 115 10.16 17.14 0.64
CA LEU A 115 8.78 16.85 0.21
C LEU A 115 7.72 17.33 1.20
N THR A 116 8.03 17.27 2.50
CA THR A 116 7.07 17.49 3.58
C THR A 116 7.30 18.79 4.36
N GLY A 117 8.24 19.64 3.90
CA GLY A 117 8.63 20.85 4.62
C GLY A 117 9.20 20.57 6.02
N GLY A 118 9.85 19.41 6.18
CA GLY A 118 10.49 18.97 7.42
C GLY A 118 9.59 18.27 8.44
N VAL A 119 8.30 18.03 8.12
CA VAL A 119 7.40 17.30 9.01
C VAL A 119 7.84 15.84 9.18
N PHE A 120 8.31 15.21 8.11
CA PHE A 120 8.85 13.86 8.11
C PHE A 120 10.24 13.84 7.46
N ASN A 121 11.10 12.95 7.93
CA ASN A 121 12.40 12.68 7.29
C ASN A 121 12.75 11.20 7.41
N ALA A 122 13.71 10.74 6.61
CA ALA A 122 14.11 9.33 6.58
C ALA A 122 14.60 8.78 7.94
N GLY A 123 15.19 9.62 8.80
CA GLY A 123 15.71 9.20 10.11
C GLY A 123 14.63 8.96 11.17
N THR A 124 13.46 9.60 11.02
CA THR A 124 12.34 9.54 11.97
C THR A 124 11.11 8.84 11.41
N LEU A 125 11.07 8.52 10.11
CA LEU A 125 9.90 7.96 9.44
C LEU A 125 9.38 6.67 10.11
N THR A 126 10.27 5.81 10.60
CA THR A 126 9.90 4.53 11.22
C THR A 126 9.64 4.63 12.72
N GLN A 127 9.69 5.82 13.30
CA GLN A 127 9.49 6.04 14.74
C GLN A 127 8.02 6.33 15.04
N GLY A 128 7.47 5.65 16.04
CA GLY A 128 6.07 5.83 16.45
C GLY A 128 5.10 5.64 15.28
N ASP A 129 4.17 6.57 15.11
CA ASP A 129 3.13 6.49 14.08
C ASP A 129 3.53 7.18 12.76
N ASN A 130 4.75 7.70 12.65
CA ASN A 130 5.17 8.58 11.55
C ASN A 130 4.95 7.97 10.16
N LEU A 131 5.26 6.69 9.98
CA LEU A 131 5.09 6.01 8.69
C LEU A 131 3.62 5.96 8.26
N ALA A 132 2.72 5.55 9.17
CA ALA A 132 1.28 5.52 8.91
C ALA A 132 0.74 6.93 8.64
N CYS A 133 1.16 7.90 9.44
CA CYS A 133 0.75 9.30 9.33
C CYS A 133 1.20 9.93 8.02
N PHE A 134 2.45 9.70 7.59
CA PHE A 134 2.99 10.17 6.33
C PHE A 134 2.19 9.62 5.15
N SER A 135 2.03 8.30 5.05
CA SER A 135 1.34 7.67 3.92
C SER A 135 -0.15 8.03 3.87
N MET A 136 -0.84 8.09 5.01
CA MET A 136 -2.27 8.37 5.05
C MET A 136 -2.60 9.85 4.86
N GLN A 137 -1.81 10.76 5.44
CA GLN A 137 -2.00 12.20 5.17
C GLN A 137 -1.66 12.56 3.73
N PHE A 138 -0.66 11.90 3.12
CA PHE A 138 -0.41 12.04 1.70
C PHE A 138 -1.62 11.64 0.85
N LEU A 139 -2.27 10.51 1.15
CA LEU A 139 -3.48 10.10 0.45
C LEU A 139 -4.59 11.15 0.56
N ALA A 140 -4.79 11.73 1.75
CA ALA A 140 -5.81 12.75 1.94
C ALA A 140 -5.55 14.01 1.09
N GLN A 141 -4.28 14.40 0.93
CA GLN A 141 -3.91 15.56 0.12
C GLN A 141 -3.94 15.28 -1.38
N ALA A 142 -3.53 14.08 -1.82
CA ALA A 142 -3.58 13.66 -3.22
C ALA A 142 -4.99 13.23 -3.71
N ALA A 143 -5.93 13.02 -2.78
CA ALA A 143 -7.29 12.55 -3.05
C ALA A 143 -8.06 13.34 -4.13
N PRO A 144 -8.06 14.70 -4.13
CA PRO A 144 -8.81 15.47 -5.11
C PRO A 144 -8.40 15.14 -6.54
N ASP A 145 -7.10 15.02 -6.80
CA ASP A 145 -6.59 14.83 -8.16
C ASP A 145 -6.72 13.38 -8.62
N LEU A 146 -6.56 12.40 -7.70
CA LEU A 146 -6.92 11.01 -7.96
C LEU A 146 -8.40 10.83 -8.34
N ILE A 147 -9.30 11.52 -7.64
CA ILE A 147 -10.75 11.41 -7.88
C ILE A 147 -11.15 12.12 -9.18
N LYS A 148 -10.64 13.34 -9.42
CA LYS A 148 -10.87 14.07 -10.68
C LYS A 148 -10.37 13.28 -11.89
N GLY A 149 -9.15 12.73 -11.81
CA GLY A 149 -8.52 11.99 -12.89
C GLY A 149 -9.23 10.68 -13.25
N SER A 150 -10.07 10.13 -12.35
CA SER A 150 -10.82 8.90 -12.63
C SER A 150 -11.82 9.05 -13.78
N GLY A 151 -12.39 10.24 -13.99
CA GLY A 151 -13.45 10.48 -14.99
C GLY A 151 -14.75 9.70 -14.78
N VAL A 152 -14.82 8.81 -13.77
CA VAL A 152 -15.97 7.94 -13.47
C VAL A 152 -16.88 8.54 -12.40
N ILE A 153 -16.34 9.39 -11.53
CA ILE A 153 -17.05 9.92 -10.36
C ILE A 153 -17.62 11.31 -10.67
N SER A 154 -18.96 11.40 -10.76
CA SER A 154 -19.66 12.68 -10.98
C SER A 154 -19.74 13.56 -9.73
N ASP A 155 -19.83 12.95 -8.54
CA ASP A 155 -19.82 13.65 -7.25
C ASP A 155 -18.41 13.63 -6.62
N ILE A 156 -17.53 14.46 -7.17
CA ILE A 156 -16.14 14.58 -6.72
C ILE A 156 -16.10 15.04 -5.26
N ALA A 157 -16.90 16.03 -4.88
CA ALA A 157 -16.91 16.58 -3.53
C ALA A 157 -17.34 15.54 -2.49
N GLY A 158 -18.40 14.78 -2.76
CA GLY A 158 -18.84 13.71 -1.87
C GLY A 158 -17.87 12.52 -1.83
N ALA A 159 -17.15 12.23 -2.92
CA ALA A 159 -16.09 11.22 -2.90
C ALA A 159 -14.87 11.67 -2.07
N VAL A 160 -14.41 12.90 -2.26
CA VAL A 160 -13.31 13.49 -1.46
C VAL A 160 -13.67 13.51 0.02
N SER A 161 -14.90 13.92 0.36
CA SER A 161 -15.38 13.95 1.74
C SER A 161 -15.39 12.55 2.39
N ARG A 162 -15.90 11.54 1.68
CA ARG A 162 -15.90 10.15 2.17
C ARG A 162 -14.49 9.60 2.36
N LEU A 163 -13.60 9.86 1.41
CA LEU A 163 -12.20 9.44 1.52
C LEU A 163 -11.51 10.14 2.70
N GLY A 164 -11.69 11.45 2.84
CA GLY A 164 -11.18 12.21 3.99
C GLY A 164 -11.68 11.66 5.32
N GLY A 165 -12.97 11.32 5.43
CA GLY A 165 -13.55 10.69 6.61
C GLY A 165 -12.97 9.29 6.90
N ALA A 166 -12.72 8.49 5.86
CA ALA A 166 -12.09 7.18 5.99
C ALA A 166 -10.63 7.31 6.45
N VAL A 167 -9.87 8.26 5.89
CA VAL A 167 -8.50 8.55 6.32
C VAL A 167 -8.48 9.01 7.77
N ALA A 168 -9.34 9.97 8.13
CA ALA A 168 -9.45 10.47 9.50
C ALA A 168 -9.77 9.35 10.50
N SER A 169 -10.64 8.41 10.12
CA SER A 169 -10.96 7.23 10.93
C SER A 169 -9.79 6.26 11.04
N ALA A 170 -9.05 6.05 9.95
CA ALA A 170 -7.90 5.14 9.91
C ALA A 170 -6.70 5.64 10.71
N VAL A 171 -6.54 6.96 10.83
CA VAL A 171 -5.51 7.59 11.67
C VAL A 171 -6.03 7.98 13.06
N ALA A 172 -7.29 7.67 13.37
CA ALA A 172 -7.87 7.96 14.68
C ALA A 172 -7.13 7.17 15.77
N GLY A 173 -6.54 7.88 16.73
CA GLY A 173 -5.73 7.29 17.80
C GLY A 173 -4.24 7.21 17.49
N LEU A 174 -3.80 7.63 16.29
CA LEU A 174 -2.38 7.83 15.98
C LEU A 174 -1.93 9.23 16.40
N SER A 175 -0.68 9.35 16.83
CA SER A 175 -0.03 10.61 17.15
C SER A 175 0.62 11.20 15.88
N CYS A 176 -0.21 11.71 14.97
CA CYS A 176 0.27 12.24 13.69
C CYS A 176 0.74 13.69 13.75
N PRO A 177 2.01 13.98 13.40
CA PRO A 177 2.42 15.33 13.05
C PRO A 177 1.58 15.83 11.86
N GLN A 178 1.11 17.07 11.94
CA GLN A 178 0.24 17.63 10.90
C GLN A 178 1.06 17.93 9.64
N LEU A 179 0.72 17.26 8.53
CA LEU A 179 1.22 17.56 7.21
C LEU A 179 0.27 18.55 6.55
N THR A 180 0.72 19.80 6.36
CA THR A 180 -0.12 20.87 5.80
C THR A 180 -0.05 20.97 4.29
N GLU A 181 1.08 20.60 3.72
CA GLU A 181 1.36 20.68 2.29
C GLU A 181 2.37 19.62 1.87
N ILE A 182 2.40 19.36 0.57
CA ILE A 182 3.35 18.47 -0.10
C ILE A 182 3.95 19.25 -1.25
N ASP A 183 5.27 19.29 -1.33
CA ASP A 183 5.95 19.86 -2.49
C ASP A 183 5.92 18.88 -3.67
N GLU A 184 4.84 18.92 -4.45
CA GLU A 184 4.69 18.07 -5.62
C GLU A 184 5.71 18.35 -6.73
N SER A 185 6.42 19.49 -6.69
CA SER A 185 7.48 19.78 -7.66
C SER A 185 8.62 18.76 -7.59
N GLN A 186 8.81 18.12 -6.43
CA GLN A 186 9.73 17.01 -6.24
C GLN A 186 9.42 15.82 -7.17
N PHE A 187 8.18 15.70 -7.64
CA PHE A 187 7.73 14.61 -8.50
C PHE A 187 7.82 14.91 -10.00
N ALA A 188 8.10 16.15 -10.39
CA ALA A 188 8.10 16.59 -11.79
C ALA A 188 9.08 15.80 -12.69
N GLN A 189 10.14 15.25 -12.10
CA GLN A 189 11.15 14.44 -12.79
C GLN A 189 10.69 13.00 -13.11
N PHE A 190 9.54 12.55 -12.59
CA PHE A 190 9.04 11.19 -12.78
C PHE A 190 7.92 11.19 -13.82
N PRO A 191 8.15 10.67 -15.05
CA PRO A 191 7.07 10.58 -16.04
C PRO A 191 5.87 9.77 -15.56
N GLY A 192 6.09 8.78 -14.67
CA GLY A 192 5.02 8.00 -14.08
C GLY A 192 4.22 8.70 -12.97
N TYR A 193 4.51 9.97 -12.66
CA TYR A 193 3.67 10.83 -11.81
C TYR A 193 2.65 11.63 -12.64
N ALA A 194 2.95 11.87 -13.93
CA ALA A 194 2.08 12.67 -14.78
C ALA A 194 0.65 12.13 -14.80
N GLU A 195 -0.33 13.04 -14.76
CA GLU A 195 -1.74 12.68 -14.84
C GLU A 195 -2.08 12.04 -16.19
N MET A 196 -2.97 11.05 -16.14
CA MET A 196 -3.57 10.52 -17.36
C MET A 196 -4.50 11.59 -17.95
N LYS A 197 -4.15 12.09 -19.13
CA LYS A 197 -4.95 13.04 -19.89
C LYS A 197 -6.27 12.40 -20.34
N PRO A 198 -7.32 13.21 -20.62
CA PRO A 198 -8.61 12.71 -21.09
C PRO A 198 -8.56 11.87 -22.38
N ASP A 199 -7.49 11.99 -23.17
CA ASP A 199 -7.26 11.22 -24.39
C ASP A 199 -6.55 9.87 -24.15
N GLY A 200 -6.31 9.52 -22.88
CA GLY A 200 -5.65 8.28 -22.47
C GLY A 200 -4.12 8.30 -22.53
N THR A 201 -3.52 9.47 -22.78
CA THR A 201 -2.06 9.66 -22.73
C THR A 201 -1.59 10.13 -21.35
N TYR A 202 -0.29 10.06 -21.07
CA TYR A 202 0.36 10.62 -19.87
C TYR A 202 1.25 11.78 -20.31
#